data_AF-A0A2V9MSQ7-F1
#
_entry.id   AF-A0A2V9MSQ7-F1
#
_cell.length_a   1.000
_cell.length_b   1.000
_cell.length_c   1.000
_cell.angle_alpha   90.00
_cell.angle_beta   90.00
_cell.angle_gamma   90.00
#
_symmetry.space_group_name_H-M   'P 1'
#
loop_
_entity.id
_entity.type
_entity.pdbx_description
1 polymer ?
#
loop_
_entity_poly.entity_id
_entity_poly.type
_entity_poly.pdbx_seq_one_letter_code
_entity_poly.pdbx_strand_id
1 'polypeptide(L)'
;MYRFKPLAFVLGLTLISPALAQQGSKSNAAHSIEAALRAGESARALELVESELQRSPKDATLLALKGIALSRLGRDKEALSAYNGALNISPDYLAALEGAAELEYKAGSSRAVPLLNRIVKLRPEDPTSHAMLGVIA
;
A
#
# COMPACT_ATOMS: atom_id res chain seq x y z
N MET A 1 40.93 49.05 36.78
CA MET A 1 40.31 47.71 36.87
C MET A 1 39.17 47.63 35.87
N TYR A 2 39.37 47.01 34.70
CA TYR A 2 38.29 46.51 33.83
C TYR A 2 38.80 45.24 33.15
N ARG A 3 38.19 44.10 33.48
CA ARG A 3 38.59 42.76 33.02
C ARG A 3 37.64 42.34 31.90
N PHE A 4 38.19 42.15 30.71
CA PHE A 4 37.53 41.49 29.57
C PHE A 4 37.19 40.03 29.93
N LYS A 5 36.00 39.57 29.57
CA LYS A 5 35.64 38.15 29.44
C LYS A 5 34.96 37.94 28.09
N PRO A 6 35.45 37.05 27.21
CA PRO A 6 34.68 36.53 26.09
C PRO A 6 34.10 35.15 26.47
N LEU A 7 32.79 34.95 26.28
CA LEU A 7 32.06 33.69 26.50
C LEU A 7 30.72 33.85 25.75
N ALA A 8 30.15 32.94 24.95
CA ALA A 8 30.46 31.62 24.43
C ALA A 8 29.59 31.46 23.15
N PHE A 9 30.10 30.87 22.08
CA PHE A 9 29.79 29.51 21.63
C PHE A 9 28.32 29.24 21.25
N VAL A 10 28.09 29.31 19.93
CA VAL A 10 27.22 28.50 19.05
C VAL A 10 26.34 27.44 19.73
N LEU A 11 25.04 27.47 19.44
CA LEU A 11 24.23 26.26 19.27
C LEU A 11 23.19 26.50 18.18
N GLY A 12 23.54 26.10 16.97
CA GLY A 12 22.62 26.02 15.83
C GLY A 12 21.61 24.91 16.08
N LEU A 13 20.36 25.30 16.32
CA LEU A 13 19.21 24.41 16.21
C LEU A 13 18.84 24.32 14.74
N THR A 14 19.53 23.44 14.00
CA THR A 14 18.99 22.97 12.73
C THR A 14 17.83 22.05 13.04
N LEU A 15 16.62 22.57 12.84
CA LEU A 15 15.39 21.78 12.71
C LEU A 15 15.53 20.88 11.48
N ILE A 16 16.18 19.73 11.64
CA ILE A 16 16.07 18.65 10.67
C ILE A 16 14.70 18.02 10.92
N SER A 17 13.69 18.52 10.22
CA SER A 17 12.38 17.87 10.14
C SER A 17 12.57 16.41 9.70
N PRO A 18 12.09 15.39 10.44
CA PRO A 18 12.27 13.99 10.09
C PRO A 18 11.46 13.55 8.84
N ALA A 19 10.83 14.48 8.13
CA ALA A 19 9.96 14.21 6.99
C ALA A 19 10.72 13.66 5.77
N LEU A 20 11.97 14.06 5.52
CA LEU A 20 12.72 13.61 4.33
C LEU A 20 13.30 12.20 4.47
N ALA A 21 13.63 11.76 5.69
CA ALA A 21 14.23 10.45 5.92
C ALA A 21 13.21 9.31 5.73
N GLN A 22 11.93 9.55 6.06
CA GLN A 22 10.89 8.55 5.89
C GLN A 22 10.51 8.33 4.42
N GLN A 23 10.53 9.38 3.59
CA GLN A 23 10.13 9.27 2.18
C GLN A 23 11.11 8.43 1.35
N GLY A 24 12.42 8.56 1.58
CA GLY A 24 13.46 7.77 0.91
C GLY A 24 13.44 6.29 1.31
N SER A 25 13.33 5.99 2.61
CA SER A 25 13.28 4.60 3.10
C SER A 25 12.01 3.88 2.67
N LYS A 26 10.87 4.57 2.72
CA LYS A 26 9.56 4.02 2.39
C LYS A 26 9.40 3.71 0.91
N SER A 27 9.90 4.60 0.06
CA SER A 27 9.98 4.37 -1.38
C SER A 27 10.87 3.16 -1.67
N ASN A 28 12.07 3.10 -1.09
CA ASN A 28 13.01 2.00 -1.36
C ASN A 28 12.48 0.62 -0.94
N ALA A 29 11.76 0.54 0.19
CA ALA A 29 11.18 -0.71 0.65
C ALA A 29 10.00 -1.18 -0.22
N ALA A 30 9.13 -0.27 -0.65
CA ALA A 30 8.06 -0.61 -1.59
C ALA A 30 8.62 -1.15 -2.92
N HIS A 31 9.69 -0.52 -3.44
CA HIS A 31 10.34 -0.98 -4.67
C HIS A 31 10.90 -2.40 -4.57
N SER A 32 11.48 -2.80 -3.42
CA SER A 32 12.02 -4.15 -3.24
C SER A 32 10.92 -5.20 -3.15
N ILE A 33 9.81 -4.89 -2.45
CA ILE A 33 8.62 -5.75 -2.39
C ILE A 33 8.04 -5.94 -3.79
N GLU A 34 7.87 -4.86 -4.54
CA GLU A 34 7.37 -4.93 -5.91
C GLU A 34 8.32 -5.70 -6.84
N ALA A 35 9.63 -5.56 -6.66
CA ALA A 35 10.61 -6.33 -7.42
C ALA A 35 10.48 -7.83 -7.13
N ALA A 36 10.34 -8.22 -5.86
CA ALA A 36 10.10 -9.61 -5.46
C ALA A 36 8.77 -10.13 -6.06
N LEU A 37 7.71 -9.32 -6.05
CA LEU A 37 6.46 -9.67 -6.74
C LEU A 37 6.68 -9.88 -8.23
N ARG A 38 7.37 -8.95 -8.93
CA ARG A 38 7.65 -9.09 -10.37
C ARG A 38 8.50 -10.34 -10.68
N ALA A 39 9.39 -10.73 -9.77
CA ALA A 39 10.19 -11.95 -9.89
C ALA A 39 9.42 -13.25 -9.57
N GLY A 40 8.15 -13.17 -9.14
CA GLY A 40 7.36 -14.32 -8.73
C GLY A 40 7.66 -14.83 -7.31
N GLU A 41 8.56 -14.16 -6.59
CA GLU A 41 8.99 -14.48 -5.22
C GLU A 41 7.94 -14.02 -4.18
N SER A 42 6.69 -14.47 -4.32
CA SER A 42 5.56 -13.95 -3.54
C SER A 42 5.70 -14.20 -2.03
N ALA A 43 6.35 -15.30 -1.63
CA ALA A 43 6.65 -15.57 -0.22
C ALA A 43 7.65 -14.55 0.37
N ARG A 44 8.72 -14.25 -0.38
CA ARG A 44 9.70 -13.22 0.02
C ARG A 44 9.07 -11.82 0.05
N ALA A 45 8.22 -11.50 -0.92
CA ALA A 45 7.48 -10.24 -0.92
C ALA A 45 6.60 -10.10 0.33
N LEU A 46 5.97 -11.20 0.77
CA LEU A 46 5.17 -11.24 1.99
C LEU A 46 6.02 -10.98 3.25
N GLU A 47 7.19 -11.62 3.36
CA GLU A 47 8.10 -11.37 4.49
C GLU A 47 8.56 -9.90 4.55
N LEU A 48 8.96 -9.35 3.40
CA LEU A 48 9.39 -7.96 3.29
C LEU A 48 8.27 -7.00 3.72
N VAL A 49 7.07 -7.16 3.17
CA VAL A 49 5.96 -6.26 3.48
C VAL A 49 5.49 -6.39 4.93
N GLU A 50 5.53 -7.58 5.54
CA GLU A 50 5.21 -7.76 6.96
C GLU A 50 6.22 -7.06 7.86
N SER A 51 7.50 -7.10 7.52
CA SER A 51 8.54 -6.37 8.26
C SER A 51 8.35 -4.84 8.20
N GLU A 52 7.91 -4.32 7.04
CA GLU A 52 7.65 -2.88 6.87
C GLU A 52 6.35 -2.45 7.56
N LEU A 53 5.32 -3.30 7.55
CA LEU A 53 4.06 -3.04 8.26
C LEU A 53 4.23 -3.02 9.79
N GLN A 54 5.23 -3.70 10.36
CA GLN A 54 5.55 -3.54 11.79
C GLN A 54 5.96 -2.10 12.13
N ARG A 55 6.59 -1.39 11.19
CA ARG A 55 6.99 0.01 11.34
C ARG A 55 5.87 0.99 10.95
N SER A 56 5.13 0.65 9.90
CA SER A 56 4.08 1.49 9.32
C SER A 56 2.78 0.70 9.12
N PRO A 57 2.06 0.36 10.21
CA PRO A 57 0.91 -0.56 10.15
C PRO A 57 -0.32 -0.01 9.41
N LYS A 58 -0.37 1.31 9.17
CA LYS A 58 -1.48 2.00 8.50
C LYS A 58 -1.08 2.52 7.11
N ASP A 59 -0.26 1.75 6.41
CA ASP A 59 0.15 2.08 5.06
C ASP A 59 -0.70 1.35 4.03
N ALA A 60 -1.51 2.11 3.28
CA ALA A 60 -2.37 1.55 2.24
C ALA A 60 -1.58 0.85 1.12
N THR A 61 -0.42 1.38 0.73
CA THR A 61 0.44 0.79 -0.31
C THR A 61 0.98 -0.56 0.16
N LEU A 62 1.55 -0.62 1.37
CA LEU A 62 2.06 -1.88 1.91
C LEU A 62 0.94 -2.90 2.14
N LEU A 63 -0.24 -2.47 2.60
CA LEU A 63 -1.39 -3.37 2.76
C LEU A 63 -1.87 -3.93 1.42
N ALA A 64 -1.87 -3.15 0.34
CA ALA A 64 -2.19 -3.69 -0.98
C ALA A 64 -1.10 -4.62 -1.52
N LEU A 65 0.18 -4.30 -1.34
CA LEU A 65 1.28 -5.19 -1.72
C LEU A 65 1.22 -6.52 -0.96
N LYS A 66 0.84 -6.49 0.32
CA LYS A 66 0.53 -7.70 1.12
C LYS A 66 -0.62 -8.48 0.51
N GLY A 67 -1.70 -7.81 0.11
CA GLY A 67 -2.82 -8.44 -0.59
C GLY A 67 -2.40 -9.14 -1.88
N ILE A 68 -1.56 -8.50 -2.69
CA ILE A 68 -1.04 -9.07 -3.95
C ILE A 68 -0.19 -10.30 -3.66
N ALA A 69 0.74 -10.23 -2.69
CA ALA A 69 1.57 -11.36 -2.31
C ALA A 69 0.73 -12.55 -1.84
N LEU A 70 -0.26 -12.32 -0.97
CA LEU A 70 -1.15 -13.35 -0.45
C LEU A 70 -2.03 -13.98 -1.54
N SER A 71 -2.58 -13.17 -2.43
CA SER A 71 -3.39 -13.66 -3.57
C SER A 71 -2.57 -14.59 -4.47
N ARG A 72 -1.33 -14.22 -4.78
CA ARG A 72 -0.42 -15.07 -5.58
C ARG A 72 0.00 -16.37 -4.89
N LEU A 73 -0.10 -16.41 -3.56
CA LEU A 73 0.12 -17.60 -2.74
C LEU A 73 -1.16 -18.44 -2.54
N GLY A 74 -2.29 -18.04 -3.15
CA GLY A 74 -3.59 -18.70 -2.99
C GLY A 74 -4.26 -18.46 -1.62
N ARG A 75 -3.81 -17.45 -0.87
CA ARG A 75 -4.32 -17.09 0.47
C ARG A 75 -5.39 -16.00 0.36
N ASP A 76 -6.43 -16.27 -0.43
CA ASP A 76 -7.40 -15.26 -0.88
C ASP A 76 -8.16 -14.57 0.26
N LYS A 77 -8.51 -15.29 1.32
CA LYS A 77 -9.19 -14.69 2.50
C LYS A 77 -8.32 -13.64 3.19
N GLU A 78 -7.03 -13.92 3.33
CA GLU A 78 -6.09 -13.00 3.95
C GLU A 78 -5.74 -11.85 3.00
N ALA A 79 -5.66 -12.13 1.69
CA ALA A 79 -5.51 -11.11 0.67
C ALA A 79 -6.65 -10.10 0.70
N LEU A 80 -7.90 -10.57 0.74
CA LEU A 80 -9.09 -9.71 0.90
C LEU A 80 -9.03 -8.88 2.18
N SER A 81 -8.59 -9.46 3.30
CA SER A 81 -8.41 -8.71 4.54
C SER A 81 -7.38 -7.59 4.39
N ALA A 82 -6.27 -7.84 3.69
CA ALA A 82 -5.23 -6.85 3.45
C ALA A 82 -5.71 -5.73 2.51
N TYR A 83 -6.39 -6.07 1.42
CA TYR A 83 -7.00 -5.09 0.52
C TYR A 83 -8.04 -4.23 1.24
N ASN A 84 -8.94 -4.83 2.03
CA ASN A 84 -9.90 -4.08 2.83
C ASN A 84 -9.23 -3.15 3.82
N GLY A 85 -8.11 -3.58 4.44
CA GLY A 85 -7.27 -2.72 5.27
C GLY A 85 -6.75 -1.50 4.50
N ALA A 86 -6.24 -1.70 3.28
CA ALA A 86 -5.79 -0.61 2.43
C ALA A 86 -6.94 0.34 2.06
N LEU A 87 -8.11 -0.19 1.70
CA LEU A 87 -9.31 0.57 1.34
C LEU A 87 -9.91 1.34 2.53
N ASN A 88 -9.73 0.86 3.77
CA ASN A 88 -10.13 1.61 4.96
C ASN A 88 -9.26 2.85 5.19
N ILE A 89 -8.02 2.85 4.72
CA ILE A 89 -7.09 3.99 4.83
C ILE A 89 -7.22 4.92 3.64
N SER A 90 -7.26 4.35 2.44
CA SER A 90 -7.42 5.07 1.18
C SER A 90 -8.51 4.39 0.37
N PRO A 91 -9.76 4.88 0.49
CA PRO A 91 -10.91 4.25 -0.15
C PRO A 91 -10.70 4.05 -1.65
N ASP A 92 -10.16 5.03 -2.35
CA ASP A 92 -10.04 5.00 -3.81
C ASP A 92 -8.67 4.46 -4.26
N TYR A 93 -7.99 3.70 -3.40
CA TYR A 93 -6.72 3.10 -3.75
C TYR A 93 -6.92 1.96 -4.74
N LEU A 94 -6.58 2.26 -5.98
CA LEU A 94 -7.03 1.48 -7.12
C LEU A 94 -6.48 0.05 -7.16
N ALA A 95 -5.21 -0.15 -6.80
CA ALA A 95 -4.63 -1.49 -6.73
C ALA A 95 -5.35 -2.40 -5.72
N ALA A 96 -5.83 -1.83 -4.60
CA ALA A 96 -6.60 -2.59 -3.62
C ALA A 96 -8.05 -2.84 -4.09
N LEU A 97 -8.66 -1.88 -4.80
CA LEU A 97 -9.98 -2.06 -5.40
C LEU A 97 -9.95 -3.18 -6.45
N GLU A 98 -8.99 -3.15 -7.37
CA GLU A 98 -8.82 -4.16 -8.42
C GLU A 98 -8.61 -5.55 -7.81
N GLY A 99 -7.67 -5.67 -6.86
CA GLY A 99 -7.38 -6.95 -6.20
C GLY A 99 -8.56 -7.50 -5.39
N ALA A 100 -9.30 -6.65 -4.67
CA ALA A 100 -10.48 -7.09 -3.93
C ALA A 100 -11.65 -7.45 -4.86
N ALA A 101 -11.88 -6.65 -5.91
CA ALA A 101 -12.93 -6.91 -6.90
C ALA A 101 -12.69 -8.24 -7.63
N GLU A 102 -11.44 -8.52 -8.03
CA GLU A 102 -11.07 -9.77 -8.67
C GLU A 102 -11.32 -10.98 -7.77
N LEU A 103 -10.93 -10.91 -6.49
CA LEU A 103 -11.13 -12.01 -5.55
C LEU A 103 -12.61 -12.24 -5.24
N GLU A 104 -13.40 -11.18 -5.02
CA GLU A 104 -14.84 -11.32 -4.81
C GLU A 104 -15.56 -11.82 -6.08
N TYR A 105 -15.10 -11.40 -7.27
CA TYR A 105 -15.63 -11.89 -8.55
C TYR A 105 -15.36 -13.38 -8.73
N LYS A 106 -14.11 -13.84 -8.50
CA LYS A 106 -13.75 -15.27 -8.56
C LYS A 106 -14.53 -16.11 -7.57
N ALA A 107 -14.88 -15.54 -6.41
CA ALA A 107 -15.72 -16.19 -5.41
C ALA A 107 -17.21 -16.20 -5.76
N GLY A 108 -17.65 -15.56 -6.86
CA GLY A 108 -19.06 -15.42 -7.22
C GLY A 108 -19.85 -14.54 -6.25
N SER A 109 -19.17 -13.65 -5.54
CA SER A 109 -19.76 -12.82 -4.50
C SER A 109 -20.31 -11.50 -5.07
N SER A 110 -21.53 -11.14 -4.67
CA SER A 110 -22.15 -9.86 -5.04
C SER A 110 -21.40 -8.64 -4.50
N ARG A 111 -20.45 -8.83 -3.57
CA ARG A 111 -19.57 -7.76 -3.08
C ARG A 111 -18.60 -7.25 -4.15
N ALA A 112 -18.41 -7.97 -5.25
CA ALA A 112 -17.63 -7.49 -6.39
C ALA A 112 -18.26 -6.24 -7.05
N VAL A 113 -19.60 -6.19 -7.17
CA VAL A 113 -20.33 -5.11 -7.85
C VAL A 113 -20.01 -3.72 -7.30
N PRO A 114 -20.13 -3.45 -5.98
CA PRO A 114 -19.80 -2.13 -5.45
C PRO A 114 -18.33 -1.76 -5.61
N LEU A 115 -17.40 -2.73 -5.63
CA LEU A 115 -15.98 -2.48 -5.87
C LEU A 115 -15.73 -2.11 -7.34
N LEU A 116 -16.27 -2.89 -8.27
CA LEU A 116 -16.18 -2.64 -9.72
C LEU A 116 -16.82 -1.31 -10.10
N ASN A 117 -17.97 -0.95 -9.53
CA ASN A 117 -18.60 0.36 -9.76
C ASN A 117 -17.71 1.52 -9.32
N ARG A 118 -16.89 1.35 -8.28
CA ARG A 118 -15.92 2.37 -7.85
C ARG A 118 -14.74 2.43 -8.82
N ILE A 119 -14.26 1.29 -9.32
CA ILE A 119 -13.23 1.26 -10.36
C ILE A 119 -13.72 1.97 -11.62
N VAL A 120 -14.94 1.70 -12.10
CA VAL A 120 -15.53 2.38 -13.27
C VAL A 120 -15.65 3.89 -13.03
N LYS A 121 -15.99 4.35 -11.81
CA LYS A 121 -16.00 5.79 -11.51
C LYS A 121 -14.61 6.42 -11.62
N LEU A 122 -13.55 5.71 -11.20
CA LEU A 122 -12.17 6.19 -11.25
C LEU A 122 -11.54 6.05 -12.64
N ARG A 123 -11.93 5.01 -13.38
CA ARG A 123 -11.50 4.68 -14.74
C ARG A 123 -12.72 4.29 -15.58
N PRO A 124 -13.46 5.28 -16.13
CA PRO A 124 -14.66 5.02 -16.93
C PRO A 124 -14.41 4.15 -18.17
N GLU A 125 -13.18 4.19 -18.68
CA GLU A 125 -12.75 3.47 -19.88
C GLU A 125 -12.07 2.12 -19.57
N ASP A 126 -12.12 1.60 -18.34
CA ASP A 126 -11.52 0.29 -18.02
C ASP A 126 -12.41 -0.86 -18.54
N PRO A 127 -12.02 -1.56 -19.63
CA PRO A 127 -12.83 -2.62 -20.21
C PRO A 127 -12.96 -3.83 -19.28
N THR A 128 -12.00 -4.04 -18.39
CA THR A 128 -11.98 -5.17 -17.44
C THR A 128 -13.15 -5.06 -16.48
N SER A 129 -13.33 -3.89 -15.88
CA SER A 129 -14.42 -3.65 -14.94
C SER A 129 -15.80 -3.75 -15.59
N HIS A 130 -15.95 -3.25 -16.82
CA HIS A 130 -17.20 -3.38 -17.59
C HIS A 130 -17.52 -4.84 -17.91
N ALA A 131 -16.52 -5.62 -18.33
CA ALA A 131 -16.69 -7.04 -18.60
C ALA A 131 -17.09 -7.82 -17.34
N MET A 132 -16.41 -7.57 -16.21
CA MET A 132 -16.73 -8.23 -14.93
C MET A 132 -18.13 -7.87 -14.42
N LEU A 133 -18.57 -6.61 -14.59
CA LEU A 133 -19.93 -6.19 -14.23
C LEU A 133 -20.98 -6.88 -15.10
N GLY A 134 -20.76 -7.01 -16.41
CA GLY A 134 -21.71 -7.66 -17.32
C GLY A 134 -21.90 -9.17 -17.08
N VAL A 135 -20.98 -9.82 -16.36
CA VAL A 135 -21.11 -11.24 -16.00
C VAL A 135 -21.80 -11.45 -14.63
N ILE A 136 -21.62 -10.51 -13.70
CA ILE A 136 -22.21 -10.62 -12.34
C ILE A 136 -23.61 -9.99 -12.25
N ALA A 137 -23.91 -9.00 -13.09
CA ALA A 137 -25.23 -8.34 -13.15
C ALA A 137 -26.26 -9.18 -13.90
#